data_AF-I4Y6U8-F1
#
_entry.id   AF-I4Y6U8-F1
#
_cell.length_a   1.000
_cell.length_b   1.000
_cell.length_c   1.000
_cell.angle_alpha   90.00
_cell.angle_beta   90.00
_cell.angle_gamma   90.00
#
_symmetry.space_group_name_H-M   'P 1'
#
loop_
_entity.id
_entity.type
_entity.pdbx_description
1 polymer ?
#
loop_
_entity_poly.entity_id
_entity_poly.type
_entity_poly.pdbx_seq_one_letter_code
_entity_poly.pdbx_strand_id
1 'polypeptide(L)'
;MLRTIVNSVKRHRTFEEINNFRVKLENGRPLVSGDNSYGQLGHPESVSSIEKPTPVPNLNERLEAAHSSLSNVYLTTRHTVLSAGLNTDNQLGRSFNHSLSHTFKQVEWDFGRFDGVKQLSTNGDTATVLTMDGSVVGWGNSEYGSLCSVEDKGVEPRNISEHLDKAGCRYITKISVAGAHSWFLNDTGEVWNVGLQLVDENPVISPIPNKLELPCKALNIWSGVHHSAAFLEDETLYISGPQLDRFTITTNQNKGDLERLVKSKTLDSTFGFNSILLHS
;
A
#
# COMPACT_ATOMS: atom_id res chain seq x y z
N MET A 1 -31.47 2.92 0.51
CA MET A 1 -31.10 4.22 -0.09
C MET A 1 -29.65 4.50 0.28
N LEU A 2 -28.71 4.05 -0.56
CA LEU A 2 -27.26 4.20 -0.31
C LEU A 2 -26.88 5.67 -0.50
N ARG A 3 -26.39 6.30 0.57
CA ARG A 3 -25.75 7.62 0.50
C ARG A 3 -24.24 7.39 0.47
N THR A 4 -23.67 7.48 -0.73
CA THR A 4 -22.23 7.56 -0.95
C THR A 4 -21.73 8.87 -0.34
N ILE A 5 -20.85 8.79 0.67
CA ILE A 5 -20.15 9.97 1.20
C ILE A 5 -18.97 10.21 0.28
N VAL A 6 -19.12 11.13 -0.66
CA VAL A 6 -18.04 11.62 -1.53
C VAL A 6 -17.51 12.90 -0.90
N ASN A 7 -16.38 12.82 -0.19
CA ASN A 7 -15.60 14.02 0.13
C ASN A 7 -14.81 14.40 -1.12
N SER A 8 -15.46 15.11 -2.05
CA SER A 8 -14.78 15.65 -3.22
C SER A 8 -13.96 16.86 -2.80
N VAL A 9 -12.65 16.80 -2.97
CA VAL A 9 -11.87 18.03 -3.10
C VAL A 9 -11.72 18.31 -4.58
N LYS A 10 -12.34 19.42 -5.03
CA LYS A 10 -12.16 19.92 -6.38
C LYS A 10 -10.81 20.63 -6.47
N ARG A 11 -9.81 19.99 -7.06
CA ARG A 11 -8.71 20.69 -7.73
C ARG A 11 -9.07 20.76 -9.22
N HIS A 12 -9.19 21.96 -9.77
CA HIS A 12 -9.49 22.20 -11.18
C HIS A 12 -8.40 21.58 -12.06
N ARG A 13 -8.64 20.38 -12.60
CA ARG A 13 -8.18 19.83 -13.89
C ARG A 13 -8.42 18.32 -13.84
N THR A 14 -9.10 17.83 -14.86
CA THR A 14 -9.44 16.42 -15.07
C THR A 14 -8.15 15.60 -15.10
N PHE A 15 -7.98 14.64 -14.19
CA PHE A 15 -6.99 13.58 -14.33
C PHE A 15 -7.68 12.41 -15.03
N GLU A 16 -7.26 12.11 -16.26
CA GLU A 16 -7.60 10.86 -16.93
C GLU A 16 -6.80 9.72 -16.27
N GLU A 17 -7.45 8.56 -16.06
CA GLU A 17 -6.85 7.34 -15.51
C GLU A 17 -5.60 6.95 -16.34
N ILE A 18 -4.42 6.86 -15.71
CA ILE A 18 -3.22 6.30 -16.37
C ILE A 18 -3.11 4.78 -16.12
N ASN A 19 -3.92 4.21 -15.22
CA ASN A 19 -3.98 2.77 -15.01
C ASN A 19 -5.19 2.19 -15.73
N ASN A 20 -4.95 1.68 -16.94
CA ASN A 20 -5.97 1.09 -17.80
C ASN A 20 -6.47 -0.29 -17.32
N PHE A 21 -6.46 -0.63 -16.02
CA PHE A 21 -6.95 -1.94 -15.57
C PHE A 21 -7.66 -1.94 -14.21
N ARG A 22 -8.45 -2.99 -13.97
CA ARG A 22 -9.39 -3.16 -12.86
C ARG A 22 -9.40 -4.61 -12.36
N VAL A 23 -9.60 -4.77 -11.05
CA VAL A 23 -9.80 -6.07 -10.39
C VAL A 23 -11.15 -6.05 -9.68
N LYS A 24 -11.98 -7.06 -9.93
CA LYS A 24 -13.24 -7.31 -9.23
C LYS A 24 -13.17 -8.69 -8.59
N LEU A 25 -13.74 -8.87 -7.39
CA LEU A 25 -13.90 -10.21 -6.84
C LEU A 25 -15.27 -10.81 -7.19
N GLU A 26 -15.28 -12.09 -7.53
CA GLU A 26 -16.45 -12.93 -7.61
C GLU A 26 -16.23 -14.19 -6.77
N ASN A 27 -17.01 -14.36 -5.70
CA ASN A 27 -16.85 -15.44 -4.71
C ASN A 27 -15.42 -15.55 -4.16
N GLY A 28 -14.76 -14.41 -3.95
CA GLY A 28 -13.37 -14.31 -3.47
C GLY A 28 -12.31 -14.52 -4.54
N ARG A 29 -12.66 -14.79 -5.81
CA ARG A 29 -11.71 -14.96 -6.91
C ARG A 29 -11.59 -13.70 -7.75
N PRO A 30 -10.40 -13.37 -8.30
CA PRO A 30 -10.23 -12.16 -9.11
C PRO A 30 -10.74 -12.34 -10.54
N LEU A 31 -11.53 -11.36 -10.97
CA LEU A 31 -11.84 -11.04 -12.35
C LEU A 31 -11.09 -9.76 -12.71
N VAL A 32 -10.33 -9.82 -13.79
CA VAL A 32 -9.47 -8.72 -14.25
C VAL A 32 -9.94 -8.19 -15.60
N SER A 33 -9.74 -6.91 -15.85
CA SER A 33 -9.99 -6.27 -17.15
C SER A 33 -9.04 -5.09 -17.29
N GLY A 34 -8.56 -4.81 -18.49
CA GLY A 34 -7.72 -3.66 -18.78
C GLY A 34 -6.49 -3.96 -19.62
N ASP A 35 -5.48 -3.11 -19.49
CA ASP A 35 -4.14 -3.30 -20.04
C ASP A 35 -3.40 -4.47 -19.35
N ASN A 36 -2.71 -5.26 -20.15
CA ASN A 36 -1.85 -6.38 -19.75
C ASN A 36 -0.46 -6.28 -20.39
N SER A 37 -0.04 -5.08 -20.83
CA SER A 37 1.24 -4.88 -21.53
C SER A 37 2.48 -5.29 -20.71
N TYR A 38 2.36 -5.38 -19.39
CA TYR A 38 3.42 -5.86 -18.49
C TYR A 38 3.11 -7.23 -17.86
N GLY A 39 2.01 -7.87 -18.26
CA GLY A 39 1.53 -9.10 -17.63
C GLY A 39 0.80 -8.89 -16.31
N GLN A 40 0.45 -7.64 -15.97
CA GLN A 40 -0.17 -7.30 -14.69
C GLN A 40 -1.49 -8.04 -14.45
N LEU A 41 -2.24 -8.40 -15.50
CA LEU A 41 -3.48 -9.17 -15.37
C LEU A 41 -3.26 -10.67 -15.19
N GLY A 42 -2.01 -11.15 -15.18
CA GLY A 42 -1.71 -12.58 -15.06
C GLY A 42 -2.19 -13.40 -16.25
N HIS A 43 -2.25 -12.80 -17.43
CA HIS A 43 -2.62 -13.44 -18.69
C HIS A 43 -1.41 -13.57 -19.62
N PRO A 44 -1.40 -14.56 -20.56
CA PRO A 44 -0.29 -14.79 -21.47
C PRO A 44 0.11 -13.52 -22.25
N GLU A 45 1.38 -13.43 -22.63
CA GLU A 45 1.96 -12.31 -23.39
C GLU A 45 1.23 -11.99 -24.69
N SER A 46 0.57 -12.97 -25.30
CA SER A 46 -0.26 -12.77 -26.50
C SER A 46 -1.55 -11.96 -26.25
N VAL A 47 -1.90 -11.70 -24.99
CA VAL A 47 -3.06 -10.90 -24.58
C VAL A 47 -2.57 -9.55 -24.09
N SER A 48 -2.67 -8.51 -24.92
CA SER A 48 -2.27 -7.15 -24.54
C SER A 48 -3.32 -6.41 -23.71
N SER A 49 -4.60 -6.76 -23.85
CA SER A 49 -5.67 -6.17 -23.04
C SER A 49 -6.90 -7.09 -22.91
N ILE A 50 -7.75 -6.79 -21.95
CA ILE A 50 -8.96 -7.55 -21.60
C ILE A 50 -10.12 -6.56 -21.37
N GLU A 51 -11.12 -6.52 -22.25
CA GLU A 51 -12.20 -5.53 -22.12
C GLU A 51 -13.23 -5.84 -21.03
N LYS A 52 -13.51 -7.13 -20.82
CA LYS A 52 -14.56 -7.60 -19.91
C LYS A 52 -13.95 -8.28 -18.68
N PRO A 53 -14.56 -8.17 -17.49
CA PRO A 53 -14.08 -8.87 -16.30
C PRO A 53 -13.90 -10.37 -16.59
N THR A 54 -12.64 -10.83 -16.57
CA THR A 54 -12.23 -12.17 -16.99
C THR A 54 -11.45 -12.86 -15.86
N PRO A 55 -11.70 -14.14 -15.54
CA PRO A 55 -10.94 -14.85 -14.53
C PRO A 55 -9.45 -14.92 -14.88
N VAL A 56 -8.59 -14.79 -13.87
CA VAL A 56 -7.14 -14.99 -14.05
C VAL A 56 -6.86 -16.48 -14.32
N PRO A 57 -6.18 -16.83 -15.42
CA PRO A 57 -5.92 -18.22 -15.78
C PRO A 57 -5.04 -18.89 -14.72
N ASN A 58 -5.38 -20.13 -14.37
CA ASN A 58 -4.66 -20.97 -13.41
C ASN A 58 -4.54 -20.39 -11.98
N LEU A 59 -5.28 -19.33 -11.64
CA LEU A 59 -5.35 -18.79 -10.29
C LEU A 59 -6.58 -19.34 -9.56
N ASN A 60 -6.36 -20.40 -8.77
CA ASN A 60 -7.42 -21.06 -7.99
C ASN A 60 -7.61 -20.47 -6.59
N GLU A 61 -6.84 -19.43 -6.24
CA GLU A 61 -6.84 -18.81 -4.93
C GLU A 61 -8.02 -17.89 -4.69
N ARG A 62 -8.43 -17.80 -3.42
CA ARG A 62 -9.29 -16.73 -2.94
C ARG A 62 -8.43 -15.61 -2.37
N LEU A 63 -8.86 -14.38 -2.57
CA LEU A 63 -8.15 -13.19 -2.17
C LEU A 63 -8.82 -12.54 -0.96
N GLU A 64 -8.01 -12.11 -0.02
CA GLU A 64 -8.39 -11.23 1.08
C GLU A 64 -8.21 -9.76 0.68
N ALA A 65 -7.15 -9.45 -0.06
CA ALA A 65 -6.89 -8.11 -0.59
C ALA A 65 -6.22 -8.17 -1.96
N ALA A 66 -6.41 -7.12 -2.76
CA ALA A 66 -5.77 -6.96 -4.06
C ALA A 66 -5.32 -5.50 -4.22
N HIS A 67 -4.06 -5.30 -4.56
CA HIS A 67 -3.51 -3.99 -4.86
C HIS A 67 -3.01 -3.94 -6.31
N SER A 68 -3.26 -2.79 -6.94
CA SER A 68 -3.13 -2.60 -8.38
C SER A 68 -2.28 -1.38 -8.72
N SER A 69 -1.22 -1.61 -9.51
CA SER A 69 -0.37 -0.63 -10.18
C SER A 69 0.18 -1.27 -11.48
N LEU A 70 1.32 -0.84 -12.02
CA LEU A 70 2.05 -1.54 -13.10
C LEU A 70 2.40 -3.00 -12.76
N SER A 71 2.33 -3.33 -11.47
CA SER A 71 2.33 -4.69 -10.94
C SER A 71 1.11 -4.90 -10.06
N ASN A 72 0.60 -6.13 -10.04
CA ASN A 72 -0.46 -6.54 -9.13
C ASN A 72 0.11 -7.38 -8.01
N VAL A 73 -0.35 -7.11 -6.79
CA VAL A 73 0.01 -7.86 -5.58
C VAL A 73 -1.25 -8.25 -4.84
N TYR A 74 -1.44 -9.55 -4.65
CA TYR A 74 -2.62 -10.13 -4.04
C TYR A 74 -2.26 -10.82 -2.73
N LEU A 75 -3.06 -10.55 -1.69
CA LEU A 75 -3.06 -11.31 -0.45
C LEU A 75 -4.11 -12.41 -0.55
N THR A 76 -3.70 -13.66 -0.41
CA THR A 76 -4.61 -14.81 -0.45
C THR A 76 -5.25 -15.06 0.91
N THR A 77 -6.39 -15.76 0.95
CA THR A 77 -6.99 -16.23 2.21
C THR A 77 -6.17 -17.32 2.92
N ARG A 78 -5.04 -17.74 2.33
CA ARG A 78 -4.04 -18.59 2.99
C ARG A 78 -2.88 -17.77 3.56
N HIS A 79 -3.05 -16.45 3.65
CA HIS A 79 -2.09 -15.51 4.22
C HIS A 79 -0.72 -15.52 3.52
N THR A 80 -0.73 -15.78 2.20
CA THR A 80 0.43 -15.67 1.32
C THR A 80 0.25 -14.55 0.29
N VAL A 81 1.36 -14.09 -0.28
CA VAL A 81 1.36 -12.99 -1.27
C VAL A 81 1.68 -13.52 -2.66
N LEU A 82 0.85 -13.18 -3.64
CA LEU A 82 1.06 -13.45 -5.06
C LEU A 82 1.29 -12.15 -5.83
N SER A 83 2.10 -12.20 -6.88
CA SER A 83 2.36 -11.03 -7.72
C SER A 83 2.57 -11.37 -9.20
N ALA A 84 2.18 -10.45 -10.08
CA ALA A 84 2.36 -10.46 -11.53
C ALA A 84 2.52 -9.02 -12.07
N GLY A 85 3.05 -8.87 -13.27
CA GLY A 85 3.32 -7.54 -13.86
C GLY A 85 4.80 -7.23 -14.03
N LEU A 86 5.15 -5.96 -13.95
CA LEU A 86 6.51 -5.44 -14.08
C LEU A 86 7.41 -5.86 -12.89
N ASN A 87 8.72 -6.05 -13.10
CA ASN A 87 9.68 -6.42 -12.05
C ASN A 87 11.02 -5.66 -12.14
N THR A 88 11.03 -4.45 -12.69
CA THR A 88 12.25 -3.63 -12.88
C THR A 88 12.87 -3.13 -11.58
N ASP A 89 12.15 -3.24 -10.47
CA ASP A 89 12.50 -2.71 -9.15
C ASP A 89 12.35 -3.79 -8.08
N ASN A 90 12.28 -5.06 -8.48
CA ASN A 90 11.94 -6.20 -7.62
C ASN A 90 10.53 -6.14 -7.01
N GLN A 91 9.60 -5.35 -7.58
CA GLN A 91 8.25 -5.16 -7.04
C GLN A 91 7.38 -6.42 -7.04
N LEU A 92 7.77 -7.48 -7.78
CA LEU A 92 7.14 -8.79 -7.67
C LEU A 92 7.69 -9.65 -6.51
N GLY A 93 8.72 -9.19 -5.82
CA GLY A 93 9.30 -9.87 -4.66
C GLY A 93 9.99 -11.19 -5.01
N ARG A 94 10.70 -11.23 -6.15
CA ARG A 94 11.46 -12.39 -6.63
C ARG A 94 12.58 -11.95 -7.56
N SER A 95 13.58 -12.80 -7.75
CA SER A 95 14.84 -12.46 -8.45
C SER A 95 14.67 -11.74 -9.80
N PHE A 96 15.63 -10.85 -10.09
CA PHE A 96 15.67 -9.96 -11.27
C PHE A 96 15.83 -10.66 -12.63
N ASN A 97 15.92 -11.99 -12.67
CA ASN A 97 16.16 -12.72 -13.93
C ASN A 97 15.03 -12.57 -14.95
N HIS A 98 13.89 -12.01 -14.54
CA HIS A 98 12.77 -11.65 -15.41
C HIS A 98 12.29 -10.24 -15.07
N SER A 99 12.30 -9.35 -16.06
CA SER A 99 11.83 -7.96 -15.93
C SER A 99 10.31 -7.82 -15.83
N LEU A 100 9.55 -8.89 -16.06
CA LEU A 100 8.10 -8.95 -15.92
C LEU A 100 7.61 -10.40 -15.76
N SER A 101 6.33 -10.57 -15.40
CA SER A 101 5.67 -11.86 -15.21
C SER A 101 4.22 -11.84 -15.63
N HIS A 102 3.88 -12.66 -16.64
CA HIS A 102 2.52 -12.87 -17.16
C HIS A 102 1.66 -13.85 -16.35
N THR A 103 2.16 -14.30 -15.20
CA THR A 103 1.47 -15.24 -14.31
C THR A 103 1.64 -14.81 -12.87
N PHE A 104 0.58 -14.93 -12.06
CA PHE A 104 0.70 -14.77 -10.62
C PHE A 104 1.54 -15.88 -10.03
N LYS A 105 2.58 -15.49 -9.30
CA LYS A 105 3.48 -16.38 -8.57
C LYS A 105 3.64 -15.86 -7.15
N GLN A 106 3.95 -16.77 -6.23
CA GLN A 106 4.21 -16.39 -4.86
C GLN A 106 5.48 -15.52 -4.78
N VAL A 107 5.43 -14.50 -3.92
CA VAL A 107 6.63 -13.74 -3.49
C VAL A 107 7.61 -14.70 -2.84
N GLU A 108 8.90 -14.58 -3.15
CA GLU A 108 10.00 -15.44 -2.66
C GLU A 108 10.39 -15.09 -1.21
N TRP A 109 9.43 -15.24 -0.29
CA TRP A 109 9.63 -15.09 1.14
C TRP A 109 8.88 -16.17 1.92
N ASP A 110 9.51 -16.69 2.97
CA ASP A 110 8.94 -17.72 3.83
C ASP A 110 7.99 -17.09 4.87
N PHE A 111 6.81 -16.64 4.42
CA PHE A 111 5.77 -16.11 5.31
C PHE A 111 5.27 -17.13 6.34
N GLY A 112 5.49 -18.44 6.10
CA GLY A 112 5.10 -19.50 7.03
C GLY A 112 5.83 -19.44 8.36
N ARG A 113 7.06 -18.90 8.39
CA ARG A 113 7.81 -18.64 9.63
C ARG A 113 7.19 -17.57 10.52
N PHE A 114 6.30 -16.74 9.96
CA PHE A 114 5.70 -15.58 10.63
C PHE A 114 4.18 -15.76 10.82
N ASP A 115 3.69 -17.00 10.79
CA ASP A 115 2.27 -17.37 10.83
C ASP A 115 1.40 -16.73 9.72
N GLY A 116 2.04 -16.26 8.65
CA GLY A 116 1.40 -15.63 7.50
C GLY A 116 1.32 -14.10 7.55
N VAL A 117 0.66 -13.53 6.55
CA VAL A 117 0.48 -12.09 6.39
C VAL A 117 -0.83 -11.62 7.02
N LYS A 118 -0.74 -10.61 7.89
CA LYS A 118 -1.85 -9.90 8.54
C LYS A 118 -2.34 -8.69 7.75
N GLN A 119 -1.42 -7.96 7.12
CA GLN A 119 -1.74 -6.78 6.32
C GLN A 119 -0.78 -6.68 5.14
N LEU A 120 -1.30 -6.30 3.97
CA LEU A 120 -0.54 -5.92 2.78
C LEU A 120 -0.71 -4.43 2.54
N SER A 121 0.37 -3.72 2.23
CA SER A 121 0.34 -2.32 1.80
C SER A 121 1.33 -2.12 0.66
N THR A 122 0.84 -1.68 -0.49
CA THR A 122 1.67 -1.45 -1.68
C THR A 122 1.31 -0.13 -2.33
N ASN A 123 2.29 0.54 -2.92
CA ASN A 123 2.07 1.70 -3.77
C ASN A 123 3.13 1.75 -4.86
N GLY A 124 2.71 1.95 -6.12
CA GLY A 124 3.64 2.00 -7.24
C GLY A 124 4.35 0.67 -7.44
N ASP A 125 5.64 0.68 -7.16
CA ASP A 125 6.64 -0.39 -7.25
C ASP A 125 7.19 -0.78 -5.86
N THR A 126 6.58 -0.30 -4.78
CA THR A 126 6.98 -0.60 -3.40
C THR A 126 5.90 -1.41 -2.70
N ALA A 127 6.30 -2.43 -1.94
CA ALA A 127 5.39 -3.26 -1.17
C ALA A 127 5.93 -3.56 0.23
N THR A 128 5.01 -3.60 1.19
CA THR A 128 5.28 -4.04 2.56
C THR A 128 4.17 -4.96 3.05
N VAL A 129 4.52 -5.85 3.96
CA VAL A 129 3.56 -6.65 4.71
C VAL A 129 3.84 -6.58 6.20
N LEU A 130 2.76 -6.57 6.97
CA LEU A 130 2.78 -6.87 8.39
C LEU A 130 2.39 -8.34 8.53
N THR A 131 3.26 -9.11 9.15
CA THR A 131 3.03 -10.52 9.42
C THR A 131 2.25 -10.72 10.72
N MET A 132 1.75 -11.93 10.95
CA MET A 132 0.92 -12.23 12.13
C MET A 132 1.72 -12.11 13.44
N ASP A 133 3.03 -12.37 13.42
CA ASP A 133 3.92 -12.20 14.58
C ASP A 133 4.34 -10.75 14.86
N GLY A 134 3.93 -9.80 14.01
CA GLY A 134 4.27 -8.38 14.13
C GLY A 134 5.52 -7.95 13.37
N SER A 135 6.20 -8.85 12.64
CA SER A 135 7.33 -8.51 11.79
C SER A 135 6.89 -7.77 10.53
N VAL A 136 7.74 -6.87 10.04
CA VAL A 136 7.53 -6.11 8.80
C VAL A 136 8.51 -6.57 7.75
N VAL A 137 7.98 -6.96 6.59
CA VAL A 137 8.78 -7.36 5.42
C VAL A 137 8.50 -6.38 4.30
N GLY A 138 9.55 -5.92 3.62
CA GLY A 138 9.46 -4.95 2.53
C GLY A 138 10.25 -5.39 1.30
N TRP A 139 9.78 -5.00 0.11
CA TRP A 139 10.44 -5.21 -1.17
C TRP A 139 10.02 -4.16 -2.21
N GLY A 140 10.75 -4.08 -3.32
CA GLY A 140 10.45 -3.15 -4.40
C GLY A 140 11.40 -1.95 -4.43
N ASN A 141 10.95 -0.83 -5.01
CA ASN A 141 11.73 0.40 -5.05
C ASN A 141 12.09 0.88 -3.64
N SER A 142 13.32 1.35 -3.49
CA SER A 142 13.81 1.90 -2.23
C SER A 142 14.63 3.17 -2.42
N GLU A 143 14.62 3.78 -3.62
CA GLU A 143 15.44 4.94 -3.97
C GLU A 143 15.15 6.15 -3.05
N TYR A 144 13.94 6.20 -2.50
CA TYR A 144 13.51 7.23 -1.57
C TYR A 144 13.61 6.84 -0.09
N GLY A 145 14.18 5.69 0.27
CA GLY A 145 14.33 5.27 1.67
C GLY A 145 13.10 4.64 2.31
N SER A 146 12.02 4.41 1.55
CA SER A 146 10.72 3.92 2.03
C SER A 146 10.75 2.52 2.68
N LEU A 147 11.84 1.78 2.49
CA LEU A 147 12.05 0.43 3.01
C LEU A 147 13.22 0.33 3.99
N CYS A 148 13.59 1.44 4.65
CA CYS A 148 14.73 1.54 5.55
C CYS A 148 16.12 1.36 4.90
N SER A 149 16.22 1.44 3.58
CA SER A 149 17.49 1.58 2.84
C SER A 149 17.28 2.39 1.57
N VAL A 150 18.38 2.81 0.95
CA VAL A 150 18.41 3.49 -0.36
C VAL A 150 19.23 2.63 -1.31
N GLU A 151 18.60 2.08 -2.35
CA GLU A 151 19.23 1.22 -3.36
C GLU A 151 18.72 1.56 -4.76
N ASP A 152 19.62 1.57 -5.76
CA ASP A 152 19.33 1.97 -7.14
C ASP A 152 18.49 0.95 -7.93
N LYS A 153 18.45 -0.32 -7.52
CA LYS A 153 17.80 -1.41 -8.28
C LYS A 153 16.60 -2.04 -7.56
N GLY A 154 16.06 -1.31 -6.59
CA GLY A 154 15.10 -1.85 -5.62
C GLY A 154 15.69 -3.01 -4.80
N VAL A 155 14.87 -3.60 -3.95
CA VAL A 155 15.27 -4.65 -3.01
C VAL A 155 14.37 -5.87 -3.10
N GLU A 156 14.98 -7.05 -3.01
CA GLU A 156 14.26 -8.30 -2.78
C GLU A 156 13.57 -8.30 -1.40
N PRO A 157 12.58 -9.18 -1.17
CA PRO A 157 11.93 -9.31 0.13
C PRO A 157 12.94 -9.48 1.26
N ARG A 158 12.83 -8.60 2.25
CA ARG A 158 13.66 -8.62 3.45
C ARG A 158 12.89 -8.16 4.67
N ASN A 159 13.27 -8.67 5.83
CA ASN A 159 12.74 -8.22 7.11
C ASN A 159 13.33 -6.84 7.44
N ILE A 160 12.48 -5.84 7.63
CA ILE A 160 12.88 -4.47 7.99
C ILE A 160 12.61 -4.14 9.47
N SER A 161 12.05 -5.08 10.24
CA SER A 161 11.79 -4.90 11.68
C SER A 161 13.06 -4.59 12.47
N GLU A 162 14.22 -5.13 12.09
CA GLU A 162 15.48 -4.82 12.80
C GLU A 162 15.80 -3.31 12.77
N HIS A 163 15.53 -2.63 11.65
CA HIS A 163 15.73 -1.19 11.54
C HIS A 163 14.72 -0.42 12.41
N LEU A 164 13.46 -0.85 12.42
CA LEU A 164 12.40 -0.27 13.24
C LEU A 164 12.69 -0.45 14.74
N ASP A 165 13.07 -1.65 15.16
CA ASP A 165 13.37 -2.01 16.55
C ASP A 165 14.57 -1.23 17.11
N LYS A 166 15.61 -1.02 16.28
CA LYS A 166 16.79 -0.20 16.63
C LYS A 166 16.43 1.27 16.85
N ALA A 167 15.47 1.79 16.09
CA ALA A 167 14.96 3.15 16.28
C ALA A 167 13.99 3.26 17.48
N GLY A 168 13.49 2.14 17.99
CA GLY A 168 12.51 2.08 19.08
C GLY A 168 11.06 1.90 18.61
N CYS A 169 10.83 1.74 17.31
CA CYS A 169 9.53 1.48 16.71
C CYS A 169 9.21 -0.02 16.80
N ARG A 170 8.64 -0.46 17.93
CA ARG A 170 8.31 -1.87 18.21
C ARG A 170 6.81 -2.12 18.16
N TYR A 171 6.41 -3.40 18.09
CA TYR A 171 5.01 -3.84 18.18
C TYR A 171 4.09 -3.17 17.15
N ILE A 172 4.48 -3.27 15.87
CA ILE A 172 3.72 -2.66 14.78
C ILE A 172 2.33 -3.29 14.67
N THR A 173 1.30 -2.44 14.65
CA THR A 173 -0.09 -2.84 14.51
C THR A 173 -0.65 -2.53 13.13
N LYS A 174 -0.13 -1.50 12.44
CA LYS A 174 -0.49 -1.15 11.07
C LYS A 174 0.70 -0.63 10.28
N ILE A 175 0.66 -0.91 8.98
CA ILE A 175 1.61 -0.43 7.98
C ILE A 175 0.88 0.39 6.91
N SER A 176 1.58 1.35 6.30
CA SER A 176 1.09 2.10 5.16
C SER A 176 2.24 2.58 4.29
N VAL A 177 2.14 2.42 2.98
CA VAL A 177 3.20 2.74 1.99
C VAL A 177 2.67 3.77 1.01
N ALA A 178 3.42 4.87 0.87
CA ALA A 178 3.28 5.86 -0.18
C ALA A 178 4.27 5.58 -1.33
N GLY A 179 4.27 6.41 -2.37
CA GLY A 179 5.20 6.26 -3.48
C GLY A 179 6.67 6.51 -3.10
N ALA A 180 6.94 7.28 -2.03
CA ALA A 180 8.30 7.65 -1.64
C ALA A 180 8.60 7.51 -0.14
N HIS A 181 7.62 7.10 0.66
CA HIS A 181 7.77 6.98 2.12
C HIS A 181 6.83 5.92 2.68
N SER A 182 7.10 5.46 3.90
CA SER A 182 6.25 4.48 4.59
C SER A 182 6.00 4.93 6.02
N TRP A 183 4.78 4.67 6.52
CA TRP A 183 4.36 4.92 7.90
C TRP A 183 4.08 3.61 8.62
N PHE A 184 4.47 3.57 9.90
CA PHE A 184 4.30 2.44 10.79
C PHE A 184 3.61 2.93 12.07
N LEU A 185 2.51 2.28 12.44
CA LEU A 185 1.78 2.54 13.69
C LEU A 185 2.03 1.40 14.66
N ASN A 186 2.46 1.71 15.88
CA ASN A 186 2.62 0.71 16.94
C ASN A 186 1.37 0.59 17.84
N ASP A 187 1.44 -0.26 18.86
CA ASP A 187 0.38 -0.53 19.82
C ASP A 187 0.20 0.58 20.88
N THR A 188 1.16 1.50 20.99
CA THR A 188 1.07 2.66 21.89
C THR A 188 0.41 3.88 21.22
N GLY A 189 0.15 3.80 19.91
CA GLY A 189 -0.45 4.88 19.11
C GLY A 189 0.57 5.86 18.52
N GLU A 190 1.86 5.53 18.53
CA GLU A 190 2.91 6.31 17.91
C GLU A 190 3.02 5.98 16.41
N VAL A 191 3.24 7.01 15.60
CA VAL A 191 3.50 6.85 14.16
C VAL A 191 4.96 7.14 13.88
N TRP A 192 5.57 6.25 13.12
CA TRP A 192 6.95 6.38 12.66
C TRP A 192 6.97 6.43 11.14
N ASN A 193 7.86 7.24 10.57
CA ASN A 193 8.03 7.34 9.12
C ASN A 193 9.47 7.07 8.67
N VAL A 194 9.57 6.53 7.47
CA VAL A 194 10.82 6.39 6.72
C VAL A 194 10.62 6.87 5.29
N GLY A 195 11.71 7.23 4.66
CA GLY A 195 11.80 7.66 3.28
C GLY A 195 11.71 9.17 3.12
N LEU A 196 11.07 9.63 2.04
CA LEU A 196 10.95 11.04 1.72
C LEU A 196 10.03 11.77 2.71
N GLN A 197 10.56 12.79 3.37
CA GLN A 197 9.86 13.59 4.37
C GLN A 197 10.19 15.07 4.24
N LEU A 198 9.42 15.93 4.90
CA LEU A 198 9.73 17.36 5.01
C LEU A 198 10.50 17.63 6.31
N VAL A 199 11.68 18.23 6.20
CA VAL A 199 12.45 18.77 7.33
C VAL A 199 12.65 20.25 7.05
N ASP A 200 12.14 21.12 7.93
CA ASP A 200 12.15 22.58 7.74
C ASP A 200 11.66 23.01 6.35
N GLU A 201 10.50 22.46 5.93
CA GLU A 201 9.86 22.67 4.61
C GLU A 201 10.66 22.15 3.40
N ASN A 202 11.80 21.48 3.61
CA ASN A 202 12.61 20.91 2.53
C ASN A 202 12.42 19.39 2.43
N PRO A 203 12.29 18.84 1.21
CA PRO A 203 12.22 17.39 1.01
C PRO A 203 13.58 16.75 1.31
N VAL A 204 13.59 15.76 2.21
CA VAL A 204 14.77 15.00 2.63
C VAL A 204 14.46 13.51 2.58
N ILE A 205 15.34 12.73 1.98
CA ILE A 205 15.30 11.26 2.01
C ILE A 205 15.95 10.79 3.31
N SER A 206 15.20 10.04 4.13
CA SER A 206 15.71 9.45 5.37
C SER A 206 15.36 7.96 5.46
N PRO A 207 16.32 7.04 5.26
CA PRO A 207 16.08 5.61 5.45
C PRO A 207 16.03 5.20 6.93
N ILE A 208 16.24 6.14 7.86
CA ILE A 208 16.22 5.86 9.30
C ILE A 208 14.81 6.16 9.82
N PRO A 209 14.15 5.23 10.54
CA PRO A 209 12.84 5.50 11.12
C PRO A 209 12.87 6.69 12.07
N ASN A 210 11.94 7.63 11.85
CA ASN A 210 11.76 8.80 12.71
C ASN A 210 10.36 8.77 13.32
N LYS A 211 10.26 9.11 14.60
CA LYS A 211 8.96 9.26 15.26
C LYS A 211 8.32 10.58 14.83
N LEU A 212 7.05 10.54 14.46
CA LEU A 212 6.28 11.75 14.18
C LEU A 212 5.79 12.37 15.48
N GLU A 213 5.95 13.70 15.59
CA GLU A 213 5.37 14.49 16.67
C GLU A 213 3.89 14.77 16.36
N LEU A 214 3.02 13.95 16.93
CA LEU A 214 1.56 14.05 16.79
C LEU A 214 0.94 14.71 18.03
N PRO A 215 -0.18 15.46 17.89
CA PRO A 215 -0.82 16.13 19.02
C PRO A 215 -1.46 15.15 20.02
N CYS A 216 -1.88 13.97 19.56
CA CYS A 216 -2.26 12.84 20.40
C CYS A 216 -2.04 11.52 19.64
N LYS A 217 -2.32 10.39 20.29
CA LYS A 217 -2.10 9.05 19.74
C LYS A 217 -2.91 8.83 18.46
N ALA A 218 -2.31 8.12 17.52
CA ALA A 218 -2.99 7.65 16.32
C ALA A 218 -3.71 6.32 16.58
N LEU A 219 -4.91 6.21 16.01
CA LEU A 219 -5.72 5.00 15.97
C LEU A 219 -5.62 4.28 14.60
N ASN A 220 -5.25 5.02 13.56
CA ASN A 220 -5.10 4.48 12.21
C ASN A 220 -4.16 5.34 11.35
N ILE A 221 -3.60 4.72 10.31
CA ILE A 221 -2.75 5.38 9.33
C ILE A 221 -3.12 4.95 7.90
N TRP A 222 -2.93 5.84 6.94
CA TRP A 222 -3.11 5.59 5.51
C TRP A 222 -2.14 6.42 4.67
N SER A 223 -1.89 5.99 3.44
CA SER A 223 -0.99 6.64 2.50
C SER A 223 -1.62 6.69 1.11
N GLY A 224 -1.57 7.86 0.49
CA GLY A 224 -1.68 7.99 -0.96
C GLY A 224 -0.30 7.98 -1.61
N VAL A 225 -0.20 8.32 -2.89
CA VAL A 225 1.10 8.35 -3.61
C VAL A 225 2.09 9.34 -2.97
N HIS A 226 1.61 10.51 -2.55
CA HIS A 226 2.47 11.65 -2.16
C HIS A 226 2.25 12.14 -0.74
N HIS A 227 1.36 11.49 0.00
CA HIS A 227 0.96 11.94 1.32
C HIS A 227 0.55 10.78 2.20
N SER A 228 0.47 11.04 3.49
CA SER A 228 -0.07 10.10 4.47
C SER A 228 -0.88 10.83 5.52
N ALA A 229 -1.83 10.09 6.09
CA ALA A 229 -2.79 10.57 7.06
C ALA A 229 -2.79 9.65 8.28
N ALA A 230 -2.89 10.24 9.46
CA ALA A 230 -3.14 9.53 10.71
C ALA A 230 -4.46 10.03 11.30
N PHE A 231 -5.35 9.11 11.68
CA PHE A 231 -6.54 9.45 12.47
C PHE A 231 -6.21 9.32 13.95
N LEU A 232 -6.52 10.36 14.71
CA LEU A 232 -6.07 10.52 16.09
C LEU A 232 -7.19 10.28 17.10
N GLU A 233 -6.83 10.05 18.37
CA GLU A 233 -7.76 9.81 19.48
C GLU A 233 -8.74 10.98 19.73
N ASP A 234 -8.34 12.21 19.39
CA ASP A 234 -9.17 13.42 19.50
C ASP A 234 -10.14 13.61 18.32
N GLU A 235 -10.31 12.57 17.49
CA GLU A 235 -11.17 12.54 16.31
C GLU A 235 -10.70 13.47 15.17
N THR A 236 -9.42 13.87 15.15
CA THR A 236 -8.82 14.67 14.07
C THR A 236 -7.97 13.84 13.09
N LEU A 237 -7.63 14.44 11.94
CA LEU A 237 -6.69 13.88 10.97
C LEU A 237 -5.41 14.71 10.93
N TYR A 238 -4.27 14.06 11.15
CA TYR A 238 -2.96 14.61 10.84
C TYR A 238 -2.56 14.19 9.43
N ILE A 239 -2.17 15.13 8.56
CA ILE A 239 -1.75 14.85 7.18
C ILE A 239 -0.37 15.46 6.94
N SER A 240 0.54 14.68 6.37
CA SER A 240 1.87 15.12 5.99
C SER A 240 2.32 14.43 4.70
N GLY A 241 3.21 15.07 3.94
CA GLY A 241 3.75 14.54 2.70
C GLY A 241 4.61 15.55 1.94
N PRO A 242 5.66 15.09 1.24
CA PRO A 242 6.65 15.95 0.57
C PRO A 242 6.12 16.73 -0.65
N GLN A 243 4.86 16.52 -1.05
CA GLN A 243 4.26 17.19 -2.22
C GLN A 243 2.86 17.77 -1.96
N LEU A 244 2.45 17.92 -0.70
CA LEU A 244 1.21 18.60 -0.38
C LEU A 244 1.45 20.06 0.01
N ASP A 245 0.87 20.96 -0.79
CA ASP A 245 0.38 22.26 -0.33
C ASP A 245 -0.45 22.05 0.94
N ARG A 246 -0.37 22.94 1.93
CA ARG A 246 -1.08 22.81 3.22
C ARG A 246 -2.57 22.47 3.03
N PHE A 247 -3.03 21.36 3.60
CA PHE A 247 -4.46 21.04 3.68
C PHE A 247 -4.96 21.32 5.10
N THR A 248 -6.03 22.11 5.20
CA THR A 248 -6.86 22.18 6.40
C THR A 248 -8.11 21.35 6.12
N ILE A 249 -8.25 20.21 6.78
CA ILE A 249 -9.53 19.48 6.76
C ILE A 249 -10.41 20.07 7.84
N THR A 250 -11.32 20.95 7.46
CA THR A 250 -12.50 21.28 8.27
C THR A 250 -13.55 20.20 8.03
N THR A 251 -13.65 19.23 8.94
CA THR A 251 -14.77 18.30 8.89
C THR A 251 -16.01 19.01 9.45
N ASN A 252 -17.06 19.11 8.64
CA ASN A 252 -18.42 19.42 9.13
C ASN A 252 -19.16 18.11 9.54
N GLN A 253 -18.41 17.02 9.77
CA GLN A 253 -19.00 15.68 9.90
C GLN A 253 -19.27 15.34 11.36
N ASN A 254 -20.39 14.65 11.58
CA ASN A 254 -20.76 14.12 12.89
C ASN A 254 -19.82 12.96 13.25
N LYS A 255 -19.41 12.88 14.53
CA LYS A 255 -18.63 11.80 15.16
C LYS A 255 -18.87 10.40 14.59
N GLY A 256 -20.12 10.03 14.30
CA GLY A 256 -20.46 8.72 13.75
C GLY A 256 -19.85 8.37 12.39
N ASP A 257 -19.56 9.35 11.53
CA ASP A 257 -18.95 9.10 10.22
C ASP A 257 -17.43 8.89 10.33
N LEU A 258 -16.76 9.61 11.24
CA LEU A 258 -15.34 9.40 11.57
C LEU A 258 -15.13 8.06 12.26
N GLU A 259 -16.00 7.68 13.20
CA GLU A 259 -15.94 6.35 13.83
C GLU A 259 -16.11 5.22 12.80
N ARG A 260 -16.96 5.39 11.78
CA ARG A 260 -17.10 4.43 10.68
C ARG A 260 -15.82 4.36 9.84
N LEU A 261 -15.14 5.48 9.60
CA LEU A 261 -13.87 5.55 8.87
C LEU A 261 -12.73 4.83 9.60
N VAL A 262 -12.70 4.92 10.93
CA VAL A 262 -11.74 4.19 11.76
C VAL A 262 -12.01 2.69 11.69
N LYS A 263 -13.28 2.30 11.87
CA LYS A 263 -13.72 0.90 11.87
C LYS A 263 -13.63 0.27 10.50
N SER A 264 -13.79 1.05 9.44
CA SER A 264 -13.72 0.54 8.09
C SER A 264 -12.33 0.07 7.73
N LYS A 265 -11.23 0.30 8.48
CA LYS A 265 -9.86 -0.05 8.03
C LYS A 265 -9.48 0.51 6.63
N THR A 266 -10.35 1.29 6.00
CA THR A 266 -10.31 1.68 4.60
C THR A 266 -10.68 3.14 4.51
N LEU A 267 -9.67 3.97 4.29
CA LEU A 267 -9.84 5.33 3.87
C LEU A 267 -9.66 5.33 2.35
N ASP A 268 -10.76 5.37 1.60
CA ASP A 268 -10.74 5.81 0.21
C ASP A 268 -10.57 7.34 0.20
N SER A 269 -9.46 7.85 0.73
CA SER A 269 -9.10 9.25 0.55
C SER A 269 -8.53 9.38 -0.86
N THR A 270 -9.41 9.74 -1.79
CA THR A 270 -9.05 10.10 -3.16
C THR A 270 -8.11 11.31 -3.16
N PHE A 271 -6.81 11.07 -3.03
CA PHE A 271 -5.73 12.01 -3.36
C PHE A 271 -4.43 11.26 -3.73
N GLY A 272 -4.51 10.48 -4.79
CA GLY A 272 -3.37 9.72 -5.30
C GLY A 272 -3.53 8.25 -4.95
N PHE A 273 -4.27 7.57 -5.82
CA PHE A 273 -4.17 6.18 -6.29
C PHE A 273 -3.37 5.13 -5.48
N ASN A 274 -3.97 3.92 -5.40
CA ASN A 274 -3.40 2.59 -5.10
C ASN A 274 -3.85 1.84 -3.83
N SER A 275 -5.15 1.86 -3.49
CA SER A 275 -5.72 0.72 -2.77
C SER A 275 -7.18 0.50 -3.16
N ILE A 276 -7.53 -0.73 -3.56
CA ILE A 276 -8.90 -1.22 -3.44
C ILE A 276 -8.87 -2.08 -2.19
N LEU A 277 -9.32 -1.51 -1.07
CA LEU A 277 -9.52 -2.33 0.11
C LEU A 277 -10.88 -3.01 0.00
N LEU A 278 -10.84 -4.35 0.00
CA LEU A 278 -12.01 -5.19 -0.20
C LEU A 278 -12.55 -5.57 1.18
N HIS A 279 -13.71 -5.04 1.53
CA HIS A 279 -14.50 -5.56 2.65
C HIS A 279 -15.31 -6.76 2.18
N SER A 280 -15.34 -7.80 3.02
CA SER A 280 -16.46 -8.75 3.07
C SER A 280 -17.67 -8.12 3.74
#